data_AF-R7FJH4-F1
#
_entry.id   AF-R7FJH4-F1
#
_cell.length_a   1.000
_cell.length_b   1.000
_cell.length_c   1.000
_cell.angle_alpha   90.00
_cell.angle_beta   90.00
_cell.angle_gamma   90.00
#
_symmetry.space_group_name_H-M   'P 1'
#
loop_
_entity.id
_entity.type
_entity.pdbx_description
1 polymer ?
#
loop_
_entity_poly.entity_id
_entity_poly.type
_entity_poly.pdbx_seq_one_letter_code
_entity_poly.pdbx_strand_id
1 'polypeptide(L)'
;MNYIFLDIDGVLNNKKHYSKQHKKYGGRFCCENMPFNPRSILNLRKIIDKTNSKVVISSSWRRTKNGMIVLKARLIEYGIKIYSVTPFISRR
;
A
#
# COMPACT_ATOMS: atom_id res chain seq x y z
N MET A 1 17.01 12.19 8.76
CA MET A 1 15.59 11.77 8.82
C MET A 1 15.27 11.05 7.53
N ASN A 2 14.79 9.81 7.59
CA ASN A 2 14.62 8.97 6.39
C ASN A 2 13.15 8.89 5.97
N TYR A 3 12.91 8.87 4.67
CA TYR A 3 11.57 8.81 4.08
C TYR A 3 11.52 7.74 3.01
N ILE A 4 10.42 6.98 2.98
CA ILE A 4 10.08 6.06 1.88
C ILE A 4 8.90 6.68 1.14
N PHE A 5 9.14 7.08 -0.11
CA PHE A 5 8.07 7.43 -1.05
C PHE A 5 7.55 6.13 -1.66
N LEU A 6 6.34 5.73 -1.24
CA LEU A 6 5.78 4.42 -1.50
C LEU A 6 4.75 4.47 -2.62
N ASP A 7 5.00 3.72 -3.68
CA ASP A 7 3.98 3.34 -4.66
C ASP A 7 3.28 2.02 -4.25
N ILE A 8 2.14 1.71 -4.87
CA ILE A 8 1.26 0.60 -4.51
C ILE A 8 1.20 -0.45 -5.62
N ASP A 9 0.79 -0.06 -6.83
CA ASP A 9 0.54 -1.00 -7.91
C ASP A 9 1.87 -1.53 -8.48
N GLY A 10 2.07 -2.84 -8.42
CA GLY A 10 3.36 -3.45 -8.78
C GLY A 10 4.42 -3.41 -7.66
N VAL A 11 4.18 -2.72 -6.54
CA VAL A 11 5.08 -2.66 -5.38
C VAL A 11 4.53 -3.48 -4.21
N LEU A 12 3.40 -3.04 -3.65
CA LEU A 12 2.71 -3.75 -2.56
C LEU A 12 1.72 -4.80 -3.09
N ASN A 13 1.36 -4.72 -4.36
CA ASN A 13 0.56 -5.73 -5.04
C ASN A 13 1.25 -6.14 -6.35
N ASN A 14 0.77 -7.21 -6.98
CA ASN A 14 1.15 -7.54 -8.35
C ASN A 14 0.04 -8.33 -9.03
N LYS A 15 0.05 -8.36 -10.37
CA LYS A 15 -0.98 -9.01 -11.20
C LYS A 15 -1.19 -10.48 -10.82
N LYS A 16 -0.11 -11.23 -10.57
CA LYS A 16 -0.18 -12.66 -10.21
C LYS A 16 -0.92 -12.89 -8.89
N HIS A 17 -0.58 -12.11 -7.85
CA HIS A 17 -1.26 -12.16 -6.56
C HIS A 17 -2.72 -11.74 -6.68
N TYR A 18 -2.97 -10.62 -7.37
CA TYR A 18 -4.32 -10.13 -7.61
C TYR A 18 -5.19 -11.19 -8.30
N SER A 19 -4.73 -11.78 -9.41
CA SER A 19 -5.48 -12.81 -10.14
C SER A 19 -5.77 -14.04 -9.26
N LYS A 20 -4.80 -14.47 -8.44
CA LYS A 20 -4.99 -15.60 -7.51
C LYS A 20 -6.09 -15.29 -6.48
N GLN A 21 -6.03 -14.12 -5.85
CA GLN A 21 -7.02 -13.74 -4.84
C GLN A 21 -8.38 -13.44 -5.46
N HIS A 22 -8.42 -12.84 -6.65
CA HIS A 22 -9.65 -12.62 -7.40
C HIS A 22 -10.37 -13.93 -7.69
N LYS A 23 -9.65 -14.97 -8.13
CA LYS A 23 -10.24 -16.31 -8.36
C LYS A 23 -10.79 -16.93 -7.08
N LYS A 24 -10.16 -16.68 -5.93
CA LYS A 24 -10.56 -17.25 -4.63
C LYS A 24 -11.74 -16.51 -4.00
N TYR A 25 -11.79 -15.18 -4.12
CA TYR A 25 -12.70 -14.31 -3.35
C TYR A 25 -13.63 -13.44 -4.22
N GLY A 26 -13.66 -13.66 -5.53
CA GLY A 26 -14.56 -12.95 -6.45
C GLY A 26 -14.26 -11.45 -6.58
N GLY A 27 -13.00 -11.04 -6.45
CA GLY A 27 -12.59 -9.65 -6.68
C GLY A 27 -12.87 -8.66 -5.56
N ARG A 28 -13.38 -9.12 -4.40
CA ARG A 28 -13.68 -8.26 -3.25
C ARG A 28 -12.40 -7.75 -2.58
N PHE A 29 -12.19 -6.43 -2.59
CA PHE A 29 -10.97 -5.78 -2.06
C PHE A 29 -10.84 -5.87 -0.53
N CYS A 30 -11.93 -6.10 0.18
CA CYS A 30 -11.94 -6.27 1.64
C CYS A 30 -11.60 -7.70 2.10
N CYS A 31 -11.33 -8.61 1.17
CA CYS A 31 -10.98 -9.99 1.51
C CYS A 31 -9.53 -10.13 1.96
N GLU A 32 -9.22 -11.26 2.59
CA GLU A 32 -7.89 -11.58 3.09
C GLU A 32 -6.83 -11.40 1.99
N ASN A 33 -5.83 -10.56 2.25
CA ASN A 33 -4.72 -10.31 1.34
C ASN A 33 -5.12 -9.76 -0.05
N MET A 34 -6.32 -9.23 -0.22
CA MET A 34 -6.70 -8.49 -1.43
C MET A 34 -6.47 -6.97 -1.19
N PRO A 35 -5.98 -6.22 -2.19
CA PRO A 35 -5.17 -6.66 -3.33
C PRO A 35 -3.69 -6.86 -2.97
N PHE A 36 -3.29 -6.66 -1.71
CA PHE A 36 -1.89 -6.56 -1.31
C PHE A 36 -1.23 -7.92 -1.05
N ASN A 37 0.01 -8.06 -1.49
CA ASN A 37 0.82 -9.22 -1.18
C ASN A 37 1.42 -9.08 0.24
N PRO A 38 1.11 -9.99 1.18
CA PRO A 38 1.64 -9.95 2.55
C PRO A 38 3.17 -9.89 2.60
N ARG A 39 3.85 -10.58 1.68
CA ARG A 39 5.31 -10.60 1.63
C ARG A 39 5.87 -9.22 1.32
N SER A 40 5.24 -8.45 0.44
CA SER A 40 5.65 -7.08 0.13
C SER A 40 5.51 -6.17 1.34
N ILE A 41 4.42 -6.29 2.10
CA ILE A 41 4.19 -5.48 3.30
C ILE A 41 5.17 -5.84 4.42
N LEU A 42 5.45 -7.13 4.63
CA LEU A 42 6.47 -7.58 5.59
C LEU A 42 7.87 -7.09 5.23
N ASN A 43 8.20 -7.05 3.94
CA ASN A 43 9.46 -6.47 3.48
C ASN A 43 9.51 -4.97 3.75
N LEU A 44 8.43 -4.24 3.47
CA LEU A 44 8.32 -2.82 3.83
C LEU A 44 8.51 -2.60 5.34
N ARG A 45 7.87 -3.42 6.19
CA ARG A 45 8.03 -3.36 7.64
C ARG A 45 9.49 -3.53 8.06
N LYS A 46 10.17 -4.55 7.52
CA LYS A 46 11.61 -4.79 7.77
C LYS A 46 12.48 -3.61 7.37
N ILE A 47 12.20 -2.96 6.24
CA ILE A 47 12.94 -1.77 5.80
C ILE A 47 12.70 -0.62 6.77
N ILE A 48 11.46 -0.38 7.18
CA ILE A 48 11.10 0.67 8.16
C ILE A 48 11.85 0.44 9.47
N ASP A 49 11.85 -0.80 10.00
CA ASP A 49 12.52 -1.11 11.26
C ASP A 49 14.04 -0.89 11.20
N LYS A 50 14.68 -1.27 10.09
CA LYS A 50 16.12 -1.08 9.92
C LYS A 50 16.54 0.36 9.70
N THR A 51 15.67 1.18 9.12
CA THR A 51 16.03 2.53 8.66
C THR A 51 15.37 3.65 9.46
N ASN A 52 14.45 3.32 10.35
CA ASN A 52 13.58 4.24 11.06
C ASN A 52 12.89 5.24 10.10
N SER A 53 12.49 4.76 8.92
CA SER A 53 11.93 5.61 7.86
C SER A 53 10.45 5.91 8.05
N LYS A 54 10.05 7.13 7.70
CA LYS A 54 8.66 7.56 7.63
C LYS A 54 8.07 7.24 6.24
N VAL A 55 6.83 6.75 6.18
CA VAL A 55 6.18 6.38 4.91
C VAL A 55 5.37 7.53 4.34
N VAL A 56 5.66 7.93 3.10
CA VAL A 56 4.91 8.93 2.33
C VAL A 56 4.27 8.24 1.13
N ILE A 57 2.94 8.33 0.98
CA ILE A 57 2.27 7.70 -0.17
C ILE A 57 2.50 8.55 -1.43
N SER A 58 3.14 7.94 -2.42
CA SER A 58 3.45 8.52 -3.73
C SER A 58 2.85 7.67 -4.85
N SER A 59 1.55 7.35 -4.71
CA SER A 59 0.81 6.49 -5.64
C SER A 59 -0.47 7.16 -6.14
N SER A 60 -0.98 6.70 -7.27
CA SER A 60 -2.30 7.08 -7.81
C SER A 60 -3.44 6.80 -6.82
N TRP A 61 -3.25 5.82 -5.94
CA TRP A 61 -4.22 5.44 -4.88
C TRP A 61 -4.64 6.60 -3.99
N ARG A 62 -3.74 7.59 -3.77
CA ARG A 62 -4.04 8.79 -2.98
C ARG A 62 -5.15 9.67 -3.58
N ARG A 63 -5.47 9.47 -4.86
CA ARG A 63 -6.51 10.22 -5.58
C ARG A 63 -7.92 9.82 -5.19
N THR A 64 -8.09 8.69 -4.48
CA THR A 64 -9.43 8.19 -4.11
C THR A 64 -9.51 7.92 -2.62
N LYS A 65 -10.65 8.29 -2.01
CA LYS A 65 -10.92 8.01 -0.59
C LYS A 65 -10.93 6.49 -0.32
N ASN A 66 -11.56 5.72 -1.20
CA ASN A 66 -11.68 4.26 -1.05
C ASN A 66 -10.31 3.57 -1.13
N GLY A 67 -9.45 3.96 -2.08
CA GLY A 67 -8.08 3.45 -2.17
C GLY A 67 -7.29 3.71 -0.89
N MET A 68 -7.38 4.94 -0.35
CA MET A 68 -6.71 5.29 0.91
C MET A 68 -7.28 4.56 2.13
N ILE A 69 -8.59 4.31 2.19
CA ILE A 69 -9.21 3.52 3.27
C ILE A 69 -8.66 2.09 3.25
N VAL A 70 -8.68 1.43 2.08
CA VAL A 70 -8.22 0.05 1.92
C VAL A 70 -6.72 -0.06 2.21
N LEU A 71 -5.92 0.88 1.71
CA LEU A 71 -4.48 0.93 1.98
C LEU A 71 -4.18 1.14 3.47
N LYS A 72 -4.84 2.11 4.10
CA LYS A 72 -4.62 2.42 5.52
C LYS A 72 -5.00 1.25 6.42
N ALA A 73 -6.15 0.64 6.18
CA ALA A 73 -6.59 -0.55 6.91
C ALA A 73 -5.52 -1.66 6.82
N ARG A 74 -5.05 -1.95 5.61
CA ARG A 74 -4.04 -3.00 5.42
C ARG A 74 -2.70 -2.67 6.08
N LEU A 75 -2.19 -1.44 5.97
CA LEU A 75 -0.90 -1.10 6.56
C LEU A 75 -0.94 -1.12 8.10
N ILE A 76 -2.07 -0.76 8.71
CA ILE A 76 -2.26 -0.80 10.17
C ILE A 76 -2.22 -2.24 10.68
N GLU A 77 -2.76 -3.23 9.95
CA GLU A 77 -2.64 -4.66 10.31
C GLU A 77 -1.18 -5.10 10.52
N TYR A 78 -0.22 -4.42 9.88
CA TYR A 78 1.22 -4.70 9.98
C TYR A 78 1.97 -3.68 10.85
N GLY A 79 1.25 -2.81 11.57
CA GLY A 79 1.86 -1.77 12.42
C GLY A 79 2.53 -0.63 11.63
N ILE A 80 2.24 -0.48 10.34
CA ILE A 80 2.83 0.56 9.49
C ILE A 80 1.92 1.79 9.49
N LYS A 81 2.46 2.94 9.91
CA LYS A 81 1.76 4.23 9.90
C LYS A 81 2.14 5.05 8.67
N ILE A 82 1.15 5.59 7.98
CA ILE A 82 1.34 6.58 6.93
C ILE A 82 1.67 7.91 7.59
N TYR A 83 2.80 8.52 7.23
CA TYR A 83 3.22 9.82 7.72
C TYR A 83 2.62 10.96 6.90
N SER A 84 2.63 10.83 5.57
CA SER A 84 2.07 11.86 4.67
C SER A 84 1.69 11.27 3.30
N VAL A 85 1.17 12.11 2.42
CA VAL A 85 0.88 11.82 1.01
C VAL A 85 1.46 12.92 0.13
N THR A 86 1.95 12.56 -1.05
CA THR A 86 2.40 13.56 -2.03
C THR A 86 1.23 14.43 -2.51
N PRO A 87 1.46 15.73 -2.80
CA PRO A 87 0.40 16.62 -3.22
C PRO A 87 -0.20 16.22 -4.58
N PHE A 88 -1.38 16.76 -4.87
CA PHE A 88 -1.92 16.77 -6.22
C PHE A 88 -1.42 18.02 -6.93
N ILE A 89 -0.76 17.85 -8.06
CA ILE A 89 -0.29 18.95 -8.90
C ILE A 89 -1.23 19.02 -10.10
N SER A 90 -2.14 19.98 -10.13
CA SER A 90 -2.84 20.31 -11.37
C SER A 90 -1.86 21.12 -12.23
N ARG A 91 -1.64 20.67 -13.47
CA ARG A 91 -1.07 21.55 -14.48
C ARG A 91 -2.22 22.46 -14.92
N ARG A 92 -2.11 23.75 -14.58
CA ARG A 92 -2.93 24.80 -15.20
C ARG A 92 -2.51 24.97 -16.65
#